data_AF-A0A5K1G6R6-F1
#
_entry.id   AF-A0A5K1G6R6-F1
#
_cell.length_a   1.000
_cell.length_b   1.000
_cell.length_c   1.000
_cell.angle_alpha   90.00
_cell.angle_beta   90.00
_cell.angle_gamma   90.00
#
_symmetry.space_group_name_H-M   'P 1'
#
loop_
_entity.id
_entity.type
_entity.pdbx_description
1 polymer ?
#
loop_
_entity_poly.entity_id
_entity_poly.type
_entity_poly.pdbx_seq_one_letter_code
_entity_poly.pdbx_strand_id
1 'polypeptide(L)'
;VGDWVRVKAAVSSPKYGWEDVTKNSIGIIHSLEEDGDMSVAFCFRNKPFCCSVTDVEKVTPFELGQEIHVMPSITQPKLGWSQETPATTGKIVRIDMDGTLN
;
A
#
# COMPACT_ATOMS: atom_id res chain seq x y z
N VAL A 1 7.03 -12.37 3.50
CA VAL A 1 5.60 -12.27 3.13
C VAL A 1 4.87 -11.65 4.31
N GLY A 2 3.96 -10.71 4.07
CA GLY A 2 3.23 -9.97 5.12
C GLY A 2 3.88 -8.64 5.55
N ASP A 3 5.11 -8.35 5.10
CA ASP A 3 5.75 -7.06 5.34
C ASP A 3 5.08 -5.95 4.53
N TRP A 4 5.03 -4.74 5.10
CA TRP A 4 4.54 -3.55 4.44
C TRP A 4 5.67 -2.88 3.67
N VAL A 5 5.42 -2.53 2.42
CA VAL A 5 6.43 -1.97 1.52
C VAL A 5 5.88 -0.82 0.69
N ARG A 6 6.79 0.02 0.21
CA ARG A 6 6.55 0.99 -0.87
C ARG A 6 7.72 0.99 -1.83
N VAL A 7 7.53 1.54 -3.03
CA VAL A 7 8.65 1.80 -3.95
C VAL A 7 9.55 2.90 -3.37
N LYS A 8 10.87 2.69 -3.38
CA LYS A 8 11.86 3.64 -2.86
C LYS A 8 11.71 5.00 -3.53
N ALA A 9 11.83 6.08 -2.76
CA ALA A 9 11.73 7.44 -3.29
C ALA A 9 12.74 7.73 -4.43
N ALA A 10 13.94 7.14 -4.34
CA ALA A 10 15.02 7.28 -5.32
C ALA A 10 14.78 6.55 -6.65
N VAL A 11 13.83 5.61 -6.69
CA VAL A 11 13.49 4.89 -7.93
C VAL A 11 12.63 5.80 -8.79
N SER A 12 13.14 6.14 -9.97
CA SER A 12 12.40 6.89 -10.99
C SER A 12 11.61 5.96 -11.91
N SER A 13 12.17 4.78 -12.23
CA SER A 13 11.59 3.76 -13.09
C SER A 13 11.82 2.37 -12.49
N PRO A 14 10.80 1.76 -11.84
CA PRO A 14 10.88 0.38 -11.35
C PRO A 14 11.12 -0.62 -12.50
N LYS A 15 11.71 -1.79 -12.20
CA LYS A 15 11.99 -2.86 -13.17
C LYS A 15 10.77 -3.21 -14.05
N TYR A 16 9.59 -3.23 -13.45
CA TYR A 16 8.31 -3.60 -14.09
C TYR A 16 7.43 -2.40 -14.45
N GLY A 17 7.92 -1.17 -14.29
CA GLY A 17 7.12 0.05 -14.45
C GLY A 17 6.18 0.33 -13.26
N TRP A 18 5.46 1.44 -13.34
CA TRP A 18 4.59 1.92 -12.26
C TRP A 18 3.16 1.38 -12.30
N GLU A 19 2.64 1.06 -13.49
CA GLU A 19 1.21 0.80 -13.71
C GLU A 19 0.32 1.88 -13.06
N ASP A 20 -0.46 1.54 -12.04
CA ASP A 20 -1.34 2.42 -11.26
C ASP A 20 -0.85 2.65 -9.81
N VAL A 21 0.37 2.21 -9.52
CA VAL A 21 1.08 2.38 -8.26
C VAL A 21 1.85 3.72 -8.29
N THR A 22 1.93 4.37 -7.14
CA THR A 22 2.69 5.62 -6.96
C THR A 22 3.76 5.45 -5.90
N LYS A 23 4.66 6.43 -5.77
CA LYS A 23 5.66 6.46 -4.68
C LYS A 23 5.05 6.46 -3.27
N ASN A 24 3.79 6.89 -3.15
CA ASN A 24 3.06 6.94 -1.89
C ASN A 24 2.18 5.71 -1.65
N SER A 25 2.08 4.82 -2.64
CA SER A 25 1.32 3.58 -2.50
C SER A 25 2.07 2.63 -1.58
N ILE A 26 1.39 2.20 -0.52
CA ILE A 26 1.88 1.22 0.44
C ILE A 26 1.07 -0.06 0.24
N GLY A 27 1.77 -1.19 0.18
CA GLY A 27 1.15 -2.51 -0.01
C GLY A 27 1.83 -3.57 0.83
N ILE A 28 1.29 -4.78 0.80
CA ILE A 28 1.76 -5.91 1.60
C ILE A 28 2.42 -6.95 0.67
N ILE A 29 3.62 -7.43 1.02
CA ILE A 29 4.29 -8.48 0.25
C ILE A 29 3.44 -9.76 0.26
N HIS A 30 2.99 -10.19 -0.91
CA HIS A 30 2.17 -11.38 -1.13
C HIS A 30 3.01 -12.63 -1.45
N SER A 31 4.02 -12.52 -2.32
CA SER A 31 4.98 -13.59 -2.60
C SER A 31 6.40 -13.06 -2.79
N LEU A 32 7.39 -13.93 -2.61
CA LEU A 32 8.81 -13.67 -2.88
C LEU A 32 9.32 -14.83 -3.74
N GLU A 33 9.91 -14.51 -4.89
CA GLU A 33 10.48 -15.48 -5.81
C GLU A 33 12.00 -15.57 -5.61
N GLU A 34 12.62 -16.68 -6.03
CA GLU A 34 14.06 -16.93 -5.82
C GLU A 34 14.98 -15.97 -6.59
N ASP A 35 14.49 -15.39 -7.69
CA ASP A 35 15.23 -14.47 -8.56
C ASP A 35 15.22 -13.01 -8.06
N GLY A 36 14.62 -12.76 -6.89
CA GLY A 36 14.52 -11.43 -6.30
C GLY A 36 13.33 -10.61 -6.82
N ASP A 37 12.43 -11.22 -7.59
CA ASP A 37 11.12 -10.64 -7.86
C ASP A 37 10.12 -10.96 -6.76
N MET A 38 9.11 -10.11 -6.64
CA MET A 38 8.07 -10.23 -5.63
C MET A 38 6.74 -9.75 -6.17
N SER A 39 5.67 -10.18 -5.51
CA SER A 39 4.33 -9.64 -5.71
C SER A 39 3.86 -8.87 -4.48
N VAL A 40 3.26 -7.71 -4.67
CA VAL A 40 2.74 -6.85 -3.60
C VAL A 40 1.24 -6.66 -3.80
N ALA A 41 0.46 -6.97 -2.77
CA ALA A 41 -0.97 -6.72 -2.75
C ALA A 41 -1.25 -5.26 -2.35
N PHE A 42 -2.19 -4.64 -3.05
CA PHE A 42 -2.68 -3.28 -2.79
C PHE A 42 -4.20 -3.30 -2.76
N CYS A 43 -4.80 -2.64 -1.77
CA CYS A 43 -6.26 -2.58 -1.57
C CYS A 43 -7.05 -1.99 -2.77
N PHE A 44 -6.38 -1.25 -3.65
CA PHE A 44 -6.97 -0.68 -4.85
C PHE A 44 -6.80 -1.56 -6.10
N ARG A 45 -6.22 -2.76 -6.00
CA ARG A 45 -5.98 -3.69 -7.11
C ARG A 45 -6.57 -5.06 -6.84
N ASN A 46 -7.13 -5.66 -7.89
CA ASN A 46 -7.61 -7.05 -7.85
C ASN A 46 -6.51 -8.08 -8.11
N LYS A 47 -5.32 -7.64 -8.56
CA LYS A 47 -4.18 -8.51 -8.86
C LYS A 47 -2.92 -7.95 -8.19
N PRO A 48 -2.04 -8.81 -7.64
CA PRO A 48 -0.77 -8.36 -7.10
C PRO A 48 0.06 -7.59 -8.14
N PHE A 49 0.80 -6.61 -7.66
CA PHE A 49 1.75 -5.82 -8.44
C PHE A 49 3.12 -6.50 -8.41
N CYS A 50 3.68 -6.78 -9.60
CA CYS A 50 5.02 -7.34 -9.70
C CYS A 50 6.09 -6.25 -9.53
N CYS A 51 7.09 -6.50 -8.69
CA CYS A 51 8.23 -5.59 -8.52
C CYS A 51 9.49 -6.35 -8.11
N SER A 52 10.65 -5.71 -8.20
CA SER A 52 11.89 -6.26 -7.66
C SER A 52 12.08 -5.87 -6.20
N VAL A 53 12.65 -6.76 -5.39
CA VAL A 53 13.12 -6.45 -4.02
C VAL A 53 14.06 -5.24 -3.98
N THR A 54 14.75 -4.96 -5.09
CA THR A 54 15.69 -3.84 -5.19
C THR A 54 15.01 -2.49 -5.35
N ASP A 55 13.76 -2.46 -5.83
CA ASP A 55 12.98 -1.24 -6.05
C ASP A 55 12.20 -0.78 -4.81
N VAL A 56 12.00 -1.66 -3.83
CA VAL A 56 11.11 -1.41 -2.69
C VAL A 56 11.85 -1.31 -1.36
N GLU A 57 11.25 -0.58 -0.41
CA GLU A 57 11.71 -0.49 0.97
C GLU A 57 10.57 -0.87 1.92
N LYS A 58 10.93 -1.46 3.07
CA LYS A 58 9.98 -1.73 4.14
C LYS A 58 9.52 -0.42 4.77
N VAL A 59 8.25 -0.38 5.16
CA VAL A 59 7.67 0.72 5.94
C VAL A 59 7.10 0.20 7.25
N THR A 60 6.88 1.10 8.19
CA THR A 60 6.19 0.76 9.44
C THR A 60 4.77 0.29 9.11
N PRO A 61 4.36 -0.91 9.58
CA PRO A 61 3.01 -1.41 9.37
C PRO A 61 2.01 -0.60 10.20
N PHE A 62 0.75 -0.62 9.77
CA PHE A 62 -0.35 -0.25 10.65
C PHE A 62 -0.66 -1.39 11.63
N GLU A 63 -1.20 -1.04 12.80
CA GLU A 63 -1.51 -2.00 13.86
C GLU A 63 -2.99 -2.00 14.22
N LEU A 64 -3.49 -3.15 14.68
CA LEU A 64 -4.84 -3.25 15.22
C LEU A 64 -4.98 -2.34 16.45
N GLY A 65 -6.04 -1.57 16.46
CA GLY A 65 -6.35 -0.60 17.50
C GLY A 65 -5.62 0.73 17.35
N GLN A 66 -4.84 0.94 16.30
CA GLN A 66 -4.22 2.23 16.02
C GLN A 66 -5.28 3.26 15.63
N GLU A 67 -5.20 4.45 16.21
CA GLU A 67 -5.98 5.61 15.80
C GLU A 67 -5.38 6.22 14.53
N ILE A 68 -6.23 6.43 13.53
CA ILE A 68 -5.87 6.96 12.22
C ILE A 68 -6.82 8.06 11.80
N HIS A 69 -6.37 8.89 10.88
CA HIS A 69 -7.18 9.89 10.20
C HIS A 69 -6.78 9.92 8.73
N VAL A 70 -7.71 10.34 7.88
CA VAL A 70 -7.40 10.51 6.46
C VAL A 70 -6.43 11.67 6.31
N MET A 71 -5.42 11.50 5.45
CA MET A 71 -4.46 12.58 5.16
C MET A 71 -5.19 13.82 4.64
N PRO A 72 -4.97 15.02 5.21
CA PRO A 72 -5.68 16.24 4.82
C PRO A 72 -5.49 16.65 3.35
N SER A 73 -4.40 16.20 2.72
CA SER A 73 -4.09 16.46 1.31
C SER A 73 -4.93 15.61 0.34
N ILE A 74 -5.69 14.62 0.82
CA ILE A 74 -6.54 13.78 -0.01
C ILE A 74 -7.83 14.55 -0.30
N THR A 75 -7.98 14.98 -1.55
CA THR A 75 -9.20 15.63 -2.05
C THR A 75 -10.14 14.62 -2.72
N GLN A 76 -9.57 13.62 -3.42
CA GLN A 76 -10.31 12.60 -4.16
C GLN A 76 -9.68 11.21 -3.95
N PRO A 77 -10.24 10.37 -3.06
CA PRO A 77 -9.81 8.99 -2.87
C PRO A 77 -10.08 8.15 -4.12
N LYS A 78 -9.19 7.19 -4.41
CA LYS A 78 -9.27 6.31 -5.58
C LYS A 78 -10.55 5.46 -5.60
N LEU A 79 -11.07 5.09 -4.42
CA LEU A 79 -12.30 4.32 -4.26
C LEU A 79 -13.52 5.20 -3.89
N GLY A 80 -13.37 6.52 -3.97
CA GLY A 80 -14.37 7.48 -3.50
C GLY A 80 -14.43 7.62 -1.97
N TRP A 81 -15.19 8.60 -1.51
CA TRP A 81 -15.36 8.89 -0.09
C TRP A 81 -16.41 8.03 0.61
N SER A 82 -17.34 7.44 -0.15
CA SER A 82 -18.54 6.81 0.42
C SER A 82 -19.28 7.79 1.36
N GLN A 83 -19.27 7.55 2.67
CA GLN A 83 -19.87 8.44 3.68
C GLN A 83 -18.81 9.20 4.50
N GLU A 84 -17.53 9.07 4.16
CA GLU A 84 -16.41 9.65 4.91
C GLU A 84 -16.02 11.04 4.41
N THR A 85 -15.23 11.74 5.23
CA THR A 85 -14.72 13.08 4.92
C THR A 85 -13.23 13.18 5.24
N PRO A 86 -12.52 14.21 4.77
CA PRO A 86 -11.14 14.48 5.20
C PRO A 86 -10.97 14.65 6.72
N ALA A 87 -12.04 14.97 7.45
CA ALA A 87 -12.03 15.09 8.91
C ALA A 87 -12.31 13.77 9.64
N THR A 88 -12.59 12.69 8.90
CA THR A 88 -12.83 11.37 9.51
C THR A 88 -11.59 10.90 10.25
N THR A 89 -11.83 10.45 11.48
CA THR A 89 -10.87 9.72 12.31
C THR A 89 -11.48 8.37 12.70
N GLY A 90 -10.65 7.37 12.96
CA GLY A 90 -11.12 6.03 13.27
C GLY A 90 -10.04 5.19 13.93
N LYS A 91 -10.45 4.03 14.43
CA LYS A 91 -9.56 3.03 15.01
C LYS A 91 -9.56 1.80 14.13
N ILE A 92 -8.39 1.29 13.78
CA ILE A 92 -8.29 0.08 12.96
C ILE A 92 -8.81 -1.12 13.74
N VAL A 93 -9.86 -1.78 13.27
CA VAL A 93 -10.42 -2.99 13.87
C VAL A 93 -10.03 -4.25 13.10
N ARG A 94 -9.67 -4.12 11.81
CA ARG A 94 -9.19 -5.23 10.99
C ARG A 94 -8.26 -4.75 9.88
N ILE A 95 -7.24 -5.55 9.60
CA ILE A 95 -6.30 -5.34 8.48
C ILE A 95 -6.39 -6.56 7.57
N ASP A 96 -6.80 -6.34 6.32
CA ASP A 96 -6.88 -7.40 5.32
C ASP A 96 -5.52 -7.60 4.61
N MET A 97 -5.35 -8.73 3.92
CA MET A 97 -4.07 -9.12 3.31
C MET A 97 -3.62 -8.21 2.15
N ASP A 98 -4.51 -7.39 1.61
CA ASP A 98 -4.21 -6.39 0.59
C ASP A 98 -3.90 -5.00 1.16
N GLY A 99 -3.89 -4.86 2.49
CA GLY A 99 -3.68 -3.59 3.19
C GLY A 99 -4.95 -2.77 3.40
N THR A 100 -6.13 -3.32 3.13
CA THR A 100 -7.40 -2.66 3.49
C THR A 100 -7.52 -2.53 5.01
N LEU A 101 -7.67 -1.29 5.47
CA LEU A 101 -7.92 -0.96 6.87
C LEU A 101 -9.43 -0.83 7.08
N ASN A 102 -9.99 -1.62 8.00
CA ASN A 102 -11.39 -1.57 8.39
C ASN A 102 -11.51 -1.09 9.83
#